data_AF-A0A5C6D972-F1
#
_entry.id   AF-A0A5C6D972-F1
#
_cell.length_a   1.000
_cell.length_b   1.000
_cell.length_c   1.000
_cell.angle_alpha   90.00
_cell.angle_beta   90.00
_cell.angle_gamma   90.00
#
_symmetry.space_group_name_H-M   'P 1'
#
loop_
_entity.id
_entity.type
_entity.pdbx_description
1 polymer ?
#
loop_
_entity_poly.entity_id
_entity_poly.type
_entity_poly.pdbx_seq_one_letter_code
_entity_poly.pdbx_strand_id
1 'polypeptide(L)'
;MDIQYGNGAALHWLWIAVLCWGVMVAGVIFNRRRWRVFATENLVDQLVPRRSVARQTLRILLLTAAMILLSIALVDMRWGKQARQVPQQGIEVMFVLDVSRSMLAQDVTPNRLERAKQQINDMLDAMAGDRVGLVLFAGDVRQEVPMTSHYDDFRRSLKGISPESVSRGGSRLGDAIRIASEGFLTQVNDHKAMVILTDGEDQESEPVQMAQRAYQDHGIRIFTIGLGDMEQGARIPADSRRQGDYLQYEGQQVWSRLDGQILLAIATETDGAFIPAGTKQVDMGDVYRGYVSSVPQTEFEMATIDQYQPRFQWFVALALVCCVAQIGVGRSAVAAEQS
;
A
#
# COMPACT_ATOMS: atom_id res chain seq x y z
N MET A 1 -4.62 -20.44 16.55
CA MET A 1 -3.16 -20.14 16.55
C MET A 1 -2.74 -20.18 15.11
N ASP A 2 -2.70 -19.02 14.45
CA ASP A 2 -2.29 -18.95 13.05
C ASP A 2 -0.76 -19.00 13.02
N ILE A 3 -0.22 -20.15 12.60
CA ILE A 3 1.21 -20.36 12.45
C ILE A 3 1.55 -20.00 11.00
N GLN A 4 2.37 -18.98 10.79
CA GLN A 4 2.89 -18.63 9.48
C GLN A 4 4.35 -19.08 9.35
N TYR A 5 4.66 -19.71 8.22
CA TYR A 5 6.02 -20.12 7.86
C TYR A 5 6.69 -18.97 7.10
N GLY A 6 7.76 -18.39 7.67
CA GLY A 6 8.47 -17.28 7.04
C GLY A 6 9.21 -17.66 5.75
N ASN A 7 9.61 -18.92 5.61
CA ASN A 7 10.32 -19.41 4.43
C ASN A 7 9.96 -20.87 4.12
N GLY A 8 9.06 -21.10 3.17
CA GLY A 8 8.63 -22.45 2.76
C GLY A 8 9.76 -23.29 2.15
N ALA A 9 10.78 -22.67 1.56
CA ALA A 9 11.93 -23.37 0.98
C ALA A 9 12.89 -23.93 2.04
N ALA A 10 12.79 -23.47 3.29
CA ALA A 10 13.62 -23.96 4.38
C ALA A 10 13.30 -25.42 4.79
N LEU A 11 12.13 -25.93 4.38
CA LEU A 11 11.68 -27.29 4.69
C LEU A 11 12.63 -28.37 4.13
N HIS A 12 13.33 -28.08 3.03
CA HIS A 12 14.29 -29.00 2.41
C HIS A 12 15.52 -29.27 3.29
N TRP A 13 15.89 -28.35 4.20
CA TRP A 13 17.02 -28.53 5.10
C TRP A 13 16.75 -29.56 6.21
N LEU A 14 15.49 -29.89 6.50
CA LEU A 14 15.14 -30.99 7.41
C LEU A 14 15.62 -32.34 6.86
N TRP A 15 15.57 -32.54 5.54
CA TRP A 15 16.06 -33.77 4.90
C TRP A 15 17.57 -33.92 5.00
N ILE A 16 18.31 -32.80 4.97
CA ILE A 16 19.76 -32.79 5.17
C ILE A 16 20.10 -33.16 6.62
N ALA A 17 19.35 -32.65 7.60
CA ALA A 17 19.53 -33.03 9.00
C ALA A 17 19.26 -34.53 9.25
N VAL A 18 18.23 -35.10 8.61
CA VAL A 18 17.92 -36.54 8.67
C VAL A 18 19.01 -37.38 7.98
N LEU A 19 19.55 -36.92 6.85
CA LEU A 19 20.67 -37.59 6.18
C LEU A 19 21.93 -37.61 7.07
N CYS A 20 22.29 -36.48 7.67
CA CYS A 20 23.40 -36.39 8.61
C CYS A 20 23.22 -37.30 9.83
N TRP A 21 21.99 -37.40 10.36
CA TRP A 21 21.63 -38.35 11.41
C TRP A 21 21.92 -39.79 11.00
N GLY A 22 21.45 -40.18 9.80
CA GLY A 22 21.66 -41.52 9.24
C GLY A 22 23.13 -41.87 9.06
N VAL A 23 23.94 -40.92 8.56
CA VAL A 23 25.39 -41.11 8.41
C VAL A 23 26.09 -41.29 9.76
N MET A 24 25.70 -40.52 10.77
CA MET A 24 26.31 -40.61 12.10
C MET A 24 26.00 -41.95 12.79
N VAL A 25 24.75 -42.42 12.69
CA VAL A 25 24.32 -43.73 13.20
C VAL A 25 25.00 -44.87 12.43
N ALA A 26 25.02 -44.78 11.10
CA ALA A 26 25.71 -45.76 10.24
C ALA A 26 27.20 -45.82 10.57
N GLY A 27 27.86 -44.67 10.80
CA GLY A 27 29.26 -44.60 11.21
C GLY A 27 29.54 -45.34 12.52
N VAL A 28 28.66 -45.22 13.52
CA VAL A 28 28.79 -45.94 14.79
C VAL A 28 28.58 -47.45 14.61
N ILE A 29 27.60 -47.86 13.80
CA ILE A 29 27.32 -49.27 13.52
C ILE A 29 28.46 -49.90 12.70
N PHE A 30 28.95 -49.21 11.66
CA PHE A 30 30.06 -49.67 10.83
C PHE A 30 31.36 -49.74 11.61
N ASN A 31 31.64 -48.76 12.49
CA ASN A 31 32.79 -48.84 13.36
C ASN A 31 32.64 -50.05 14.31
N ARG A 32 31.46 -50.29 14.91
CA ARG A 32 31.25 -51.50 15.71
C ARG A 32 31.39 -52.82 14.93
N ARG A 33 31.06 -52.85 13.64
CA ARG A 33 31.19 -54.03 12.77
C ARG A 33 32.64 -54.26 12.29
N ARG A 34 33.36 -53.21 11.91
CA ARG A 34 34.75 -53.31 11.42
C ARG A 34 35.71 -53.82 12.49
N TRP A 35 35.48 -53.46 13.75
CA TRP A 35 36.32 -53.91 14.87
C TRP A 35 36.12 -55.38 15.21
N ARG A 36 35.01 -56.01 14.78
CA ARG A 36 34.81 -57.46 14.90
C ARG A 36 35.49 -58.27 13.78
N VAL A 37 35.78 -57.64 12.65
CA VAL A 37 36.36 -58.33 11.47
C VAL A 37 37.89 -58.23 11.47
N PHE A 38 38.47 -57.22 12.12
CA PHE A 38 39.93 -56.98 12.12
C PHE A 38 40.66 -57.31 13.41
N ALA A 39 39.97 -57.79 14.45
CA ALA A 39 40.59 -57.95 15.75
C ALA A 39 40.61 -59.40 16.24
N THR A 40 41.82 -59.93 16.36
CA THR A 40 42.14 -61.16 17.07
C THR A 40 41.63 -61.05 18.51
N GLU A 41 40.96 -62.09 19.02
CA GLU A 41 40.12 -62.09 20.24
C GLU A 41 40.81 -61.55 21.52
N ASN A 42 42.14 -61.43 21.55
CA ASN A 42 42.91 -61.08 22.75
C ASN A 42 43.51 -59.66 22.79
N LEU A 43 43.34 -58.81 21.77
CA LEU A 43 43.83 -57.41 21.82
C LEU A 43 42.74 -56.33 21.83
N VAL A 44 41.46 -56.70 21.63
CA VAL A 44 40.35 -55.72 21.60
C VAL A 44 40.12 -55.10 22.98
N ASP A 45 40.20 -55.90 24.03
CA ASP A 45 39.84 -55.46 25.38
C ASP A 45 40.86 -54.52 26.03
N GLN A 46 42.11 -54.48 25.53
CA GLN A 46 43.16 -53.58 26.05
C GLN A 46 43.30 -52.27 25.25
N LEU A 47 42.85 -52.23 24.00
CA LEU A 47 42.99 -51.05 23.11
C LEU A 47 41.69 -50.29 22.91
N VAL A 48 40.52 -50.89 23.20
CA VAL A 48 39.24 -50.20 23.15
C VAL A 48 38.90 -49.69 24.54
N PRO A 49 39.12 -48.39 24.84
CA PRO A 49 38.60 -47.81 26.07
C PRO A 49 37.11 -48.15 26.18
N ARG A 50 36.68 -48.67 27.36
CA ARG A 50 35.28 -48.93 27.72
C ARG A 50 34.51 -47.60 27.76
N ARG A 51 34.30 -47.00 26.59
CA ARG A 51 33.39 -45.86 26.44
C ARG A 51 32.01 -46.38 26.74
N SER A 52 31.45 -45.93 27.87
CA SER A 52 30.08 -46.26 28.27
C SER A 52 29.15 -46.05 27.08
N VAL A 53 28.55 -47.13 26.60
CA VAL A 53 27.61 -47.13 25.47
C VAL A 53 26.49 -46.11 25.72
N ALA A 54 26.05 -45.99 26.97
CA ALA A 54 25.05 -45.01 27.41
C ALA A 54 25.51 -43.55 27.22
N ARG A 55 26.79 -43.23 27.43
CA ARG A 55 27.32 -41.87 27.20
C ARG A 55 27.45 -41.58 25.70
N GLN A 56 27.83 -42.59 24.90
CA GLN A 56 27.91 -42.44 23.45
C GLN A 56 26.53 -42.25 22.82
N THR A 57 25.53 -43.01 23.25
CA THR A 57 24.13 -42.83 22.80
C THR A 57 23.58 -41.49 23.25
N LEU A 58 23.86 -41.04 24.48
CA LEU A 58 23.44 -39.73 24.97
C LEU A 58 24.03 -38.57 24.14
N ARG A 59 25.31 -38.65 23.75
CA ARG A 59 25.93 -37.63 22.86
C ARG A 59 25.28 -37.58 21.48
N ILE A 60 25.00 -38.75 20.90
CA ILE A 60 24.31 -38.84 19.61
C ILE A 60 22.92 -38.22 19.74
N LEU A 61 22.16 -38.62 20.76
CA LEU A 61 20.81 -38.08 21.02
C LEU A 61 20.84 -36.55 21.15
N LEU A 62 21.75 -35.99 21.94
CA LEU A 62 21.89 -34.54 22.14
C LEU A 62 22.25 -33.79 20.85
N LEU A 63 23.16 -34.33 20.04
CA LEU A 63 23.54 -33.71 18.76
C LEU A 63 22.38 -33.75 17.76
N THR A 64 21.62 -34.84 17.76
CA THR A 64 20.48 -35.01 16.86
C THR A 64 19.31 -34.12 17.25
N ALA A 65 19.07 -33.95 18.56
CA ALA A 65 18.12 -32.97 19.07
C ALA A 65 18.53 -31.54 18.70
N ALA A 66 19.82 -31.18 18.84
CA ALA A 66 20.32 -29.86 18.45
C ALA A 66 20.14 -29.57 16.96
N MET A 67 20.40 -30.55 16.09
CA MET A 67 20.18 -30.43 14.64
C MET A 67 18.72 -30.21 14.29
N ILE A 68 17.81 -30.97 14.89
CA ILE A 68 16.36 -30.80 14.68
C ILE A 68 15.92 -29.39 15.11
N LEU A 69 16.38 -28.92 16.26
CA LEU A 69 16.05 -27.59 16.77
C LEU A 69 16.58 -26.46 15.89
N LEU A 70 17.80 -26.59 15.35
CA LEU A 70 18.35 -25.64 14.39
C LEU A 70 17.58 -25.64 13.06
N SER A 71 17.13 -26.79 12.58
CA SER A 71 16.28 -26.86 11.39
C SER A 71 14.93 -26.19 11.61
N ILE A 72 14.32 -26.36 12.79
CA ILE A 72 13.07 -25.65 13.16
C ILE A 72 13.31 -24.14 13.25
N ALA A 73 14.46 -23.71 13.78
CA ALA A 73 14.83 -22.29 13.82
C ALA A 73 14.97 -21.69 12.41
N LEU A 74 15.52 -22.44 11.45
CA LEU A 74 15.68 -22.02 10.05
C LEU A 74 14.36 -21.87 9.29
N VAL A 75 13.32 -22.62 9.68
CA VAL A 75 11.96 -22.49 9.12
C VAL A 75 11.29 -21.17 9.53
N ASP A 76 11.88 -20.46 10.50
CA ASP A 76 11.42 -19.16 11.00
C ASP A 76 9.95 -19.23 11.40
N MET A 77 9.66 -20.04 12.43
CA MET A 77 8.30 -20.21 12.95
C MET A 77 7.85 -18.92 13.62
N ARG A 78 6.90 -18.22 12.99
CA ARG A 78 6.38 -16.93 13.47
C ARG A 78 5.04 -17.13 14.15
N TRP A 79 4.93 -16.67 15.39
CA TRP A 79 3.72 -16.81 16.22
C TRP A 79 3.69 -15.72 17.29
N GLY A 80 2.48 -15.26 17.60
CA GLY A 80 2.27 -14.04 18.40
C GLY A 80 2.19 -12.83 17.48
N LYS A 81 0.98 -12.27 17.38
CA LYS A 81 0.73 -11.01 16.69
C LYS A 81 1.25 -9.90 17.61
N GLN A 82 2.18 -9.09 17.12
CA GLN A 82 2.50 -7.83 17.77
C GLN A 82 2.00 -6.72 16.86
N ALA A 83 1.08 -5.91 17.39
CA ALA A 83 0.66 -4.67 16.78
C ALA A 83 1.88 -3.77 16.63
N ARG A 84 2.41 -3.63 15.41
CA ARG A 84 3.42 -2.62 15.12
C ARG A 84 2.69 -1.39 14.62
N GLN A 85 2.78 -0.33 15.41
CA GLN A 85 2.28 0.98 15.08
C GLN A 85 3.18 1.57 14.00
N VAL A 86 2.68 1.62 12.76
CA VAL A 86 3.36 2.33 11.66
C VAL A 86 2.67 3.69 11.56
N PRO A 87 3.41 4.82 11.58
CA PRO A 87 2.80 6.12 11.36
C PRO A 87 2.20 6.13 9.95
N GLN A 88 0.88 6.18 9.84
CA GLN A 88 0.20 6.32 8.56
C GLN A 88 0.20 7.81 8.22
N GLN A 89 1.28 8.24 7.58
CA GLN A 89 1.41 9.60 7.06
C GLN A 89 0.63 9.66 5.75
N GLY A 90 -0.43 10.45 5.70
CA GLY A 90 -1.06 10.79 4.44
C GLY A 90 -2.50 11.28 4.61
N ILE A 91 -2.83 12.39 3.97
CA ILE A 91 -4.22 12.82 3.80
C ILE A 91 -4.88 11.95 2.71
N GLU A 92 -6.21 11.78 2.80
CA GLU A 92 -6.99 11.20 1.70
C GLU A 92 -7.44 12.35 0.79
N VAL A 93 -7.09 12.29 -0.50
CA VAL A 93 -7.46 13.30 -1.49
C VAL A 93 -8.32 12.67 -2.57
N MET A 94 -9.57 13.11 -2.67
CA MET A 94 -10.47 12.71 -3.76
C MET A 94 -10.46 13.78 -4.84
N PHE A 95 -9.92 13.46 -6.02
CA PHE A 95 -10.05 14.30 -7.20
C PHE A 95 -11.42 14.06 -7.84
N VAL A 96 -12.14 15.15 -8.10
CA VAL A 96 -13.43 15.14 -8.78
C VAL A 96 -13.26 15.92 -10.08
N LEU A 97 -13.24 15.21 -11.19
CA LEU A 97 -12.91 15.76 -12.51
C LEU A 97 -14.15 15.81 -13.40
N ASP A 98 -14.45 17.01 -13.89
CA ASP A 98 -15.48 17.24 -14.89
C ASP A 98 -15.02 16.73 -16.26
N VAL A 99 -15.83 15.88 -16.89
CA VAL A 99 -15.61 15.34 -18.23
C VAL A 99 -16.74 15.71 -19.19
N SER A 100 -17.55 16.72 -18.85
CA SER A 100 -18.59 17.25 -19.73
C SER A 100 -17.99 17.84 -21.02
N ARG A 101 -18.86 18.06 -22.02
CA ARG A 101 -18.39 18.56 -23.33
C ARG A 101 -17.81 19.98 -23.24
N SER A 102 -18.23 20.79 -22.28
CA SER A 102 -17.69 22.13 -22.08
C SER A 102 -16.21 22.12 -21.70
N MET A 103 -15.72 21.03 -21.09
CA MET A 103 -14.31 20.82 -20.80
C MET A 103 -13.43 20.60 -22.05
N LEU A 104 -14.04 20.43 -23.23
CA LEU A 104 -13.31 20.45 -24.51
C LEU A 104 -13.06 21.86 -25.06
N ALA A 105 -13.61 22.90 -24.43
CA ALA A 105 -13.34 24.28 -24.81
C ALA A 105 -11.83 24.60 -24.75
N GLN A 106 -11.39 25.44 -25.68
CA GLN A 106 -9.97 25.72 -25.95
C GLN A 106 -9.54 27.12 -25.50
N ASP A 107 -10.28 27.75 -24.58
CA ASP A 107 -9.83 28.97 -23.90
C ASP A 107 -8.57 28.75 -23.06
N VAL A 108 -8.34 27.51 -22.62
CA VAL A 108 -7.07 27.07 -22.04
C VAL A 108 -6.43 26.03 -22.96
N THR A 109 -5.16 26.21 -23.33
CA THR A 109 -4.46 25.29 -24.24
C THR A 109 -4.06 24.00 -23.52
N PRO A 110 -4.26 22.79 -24.09
CA PRO A 110 -4.92 22.51 -25.37
C PRO A 110 -6.45 22.48 -25.26
N ASN A 111 -6.99 22.10 -24.12
CA ASN A 111 -8.39 22.30 -23.70
C ASN A 111 -8.47 22.26 -22.17
N ARG A 112 -9.62 22.61 -21.59
CA ARG A 112 -9.82 22.62 -20.13
C ARG A 112 -9.57 21.24 -19.49
N LEU A 113 -10.03 20.14 -20.11
CA LEU A 113 -9.86 18.77 -19.59
C LEU A 113 -8.39 18.34 -19.50
N GLU A 114 -7.62 18.54 -20.55
CA GLU A 114 -6.19 18.21 -20.57
C GLU A 114 -5.41 19.07 -19.58
N ARG A 115 -5.87 20.31 -19.35
CA ARG A 115 -5.29 21.18 -18.32
C ARG A 115 -5.63 20.73 -16.91
N ALA A 116 -6.85 20.26 -16.68
CA ALA A 116 -7.22 19.62 -15.42
C ALA A 116 -6.34 18.38 -15.15
N LYS A 117 -6.16 17.51 -16.15
CA LYS A 117 -5.30 16.32 -16.06
C LYS A 117 -3.85 16.69 -15.76
N GLN A 118 -3.33 17.76 -16.36
CA GLN A 118 -2.00 18.26 -16.05
C GLN A 118 -1.91 18.73 -14.60
N GLN A 119 -2.86 19.54 -14.14
CA GLN A 119 -2.90 20.05 -12.76
C GLN A 119 -2.97 18.94 -11.71
N ILE A 120 -3.74 17.88 -11.98
CA ILE A 120 -3.78 16.70 -11.11
C ILE A 120 -2.40 16.04 -11.07
N ASN A 121 -1.72 15.86 -12.20
CA ASN A 121 -0.36 15.30 -12.21
C ASN A 121 0.63 16.18 -11.42
N ASP A 122 0.57 17.50 -11.59
CA ASP A 122 1.42 18.44 -10.86
C ASP A 122 1.19 18.35 -9.33
N MET A 123 -0.06 18.14 -8.90
CA MET A 123 -0.37 17.87 -7.47
C MET A 123 0.19 16.53 -7.02
N LEU A 124 0.00 15.46 -7.79
CA LEU A 124 0.52 14.13 -7.46
C LEU A 124 2.05 14.10 -7.30
N ASP A 125 2.78 14.93 -8.05
CA ASP A 125 4.23 15.06 -7.95
C ASP A 125 4.68 15.70 -6.62
N ALA A 126 3.81 16.50 -5.98
CA ALA A 126 4.05 17.11 -4.68
C ALA A 126 3.61 16.22 -3.50
N MET A 127 2.83 15.16 -3.75
CA MET A 127 2.27 14.27 -2.73
C MET A 127 3.27 13.21 -2.30
N ALA A 128 3.33 12.93 -0.99
CA ALA A 128 4.29 12.00 -0.41
C ALA A 128 3.65 11.15 0.69
N GLY A 129 3.12 9.99 0.31
CA GLY A 129 2.48 9.03 1.24
C GLY A 129 0.96 9.17 1.34
N ASP A 130 0.39 10.20 0.71
CA ASP A 130 -1.05 10.46 0.64
C ASP A 130 -1.79 9.42 -0.19
N ARG A 131 -3.08 9.21 0.10
CA ARG A 131 -3.95 8.36 -0.72
C ARG A 131 -4.77 9.23 -1.66
N VAL A 132 -4.93 8.78 -2.90
CA VAL A 132 -5.64 9.50 -3.94
C VAL A 132 -6.76 8.68 -4.55
N GLY A 133 -7.89 9.31 -4.81
CA GLY A 133 -9.03 8.74 -5.55
C GLY A 133 -9.43 9.65 -6.69
N LEU A 134 -10.14 9.10 -7.69
CA LEU A 134 -10.64 9.84 -8.84
C LEU A 134 -12.10 9.51 -9.09
N VAL A 135 -12.93 10.55 -9.10
CA VAL A 135 -14.34 10.52 -9.52
C VAL A 135 -14.47 11.37 -10.76
N LEU A 136 -15.19 10.84 -11.75
CA LEU A 136 -15.54 11.53 -12.98
C LEU A 136 -17.01 11.89 -12.94
N PHE A 137 -17.33 13.08 -13.44
CA PHE A 137 -18.71 13.51 -13.54
C PHE A 137 -18.99 14.27 -14.83
N ALA A 138 -20.22 14.11 -15.28
CA ALA A 138 -20.89 14.90 -16.30
C ALA A 138 -22.39 14.85 -15.98
N GLY A 139 -23.21 14.29 -16.85
CA GLY A 139 -24.63 14.01 -16.54
C GLY A 139 -24.84 12.79 -15.65
N ASP A 140 -23.86 11.91 -15.56
CA ASP A 140 -23.78 10.82 -14.58
C ASP A 140 -22.42 10.92 -13.85
N VAL A 141 -22.30 10.24 -12.71
CA VAL A 141 -21.10 10.26 -11.87
C VAL A 141 -20.55 8.85 -11.72
N ARG A 142 -19.24 8.70 -11.82
CA ARG A 142 -18.56 7.41 -11.71
C ARG A 142 -17.25 7.54 -10.96
N GLN A 143 -17.02 6.66 -9.99
CA GLN A 143 -15.70 6.48 -9.39
C GLN A 143 -14.81 5.69 -10.36
N GLU A 144 -13.76 6.34 -10.88
CA GLU A 144 -12.83 5.74 -11.85
C GLU A 144 -11.65 5.08 -11.13
N VAL A 145 -11.12 5.74 -10.10
CA VAL A 145 -10.02 5.20 -9.29
C VAL A 145 -10.45 5.19 -7.82
N PRO A 146 -10.61 4.01 -7.21
CA PRO A 146 -10.75 3.90 -5.75
C PRO A 146 -9.54 4.46 -5.03
N MET A 147 -9.72 4.85 -3.77
CA MET A 147 -8.65 5.42 -2.95
C MET A 147 -7.41 4.51 -2.90
N THR A 148 -6.27 5.00 -3.40
CA THR A 148 -5.03 4.22 -3.57
C THR A 148 -3.79 5.06 -3.29
N SER A 149 -2.71 4.43 -2.84
CA SER A 149 -1.38 5.04 -2.74
C SER A 149 -0.50 4.77 -3.98
N HIS A 150 -1.03 4.08 -5.00
CA HIS A 150 -0.30 3.74 -6.23
C HIS A 150 -0.49 4.83 -7.29
N TYR A 151 0.35 5.87 -7.23
CA TYR A 151 0.24 7.03 -8.13
C TYR A 151 0.44 6.67 -9.61
N ASP A 152 1.27 5.66 -9.93
CA ASP A 152 1.49 5.25 -11.32
C ASP A 152 0.24 4.63 -11.96
N ASP A 153 -0.55 3.91 -11.18
CA ASP A 153 -1.81 3.32 -11.63
C ASP A 153 -2.85 4.43 -11.85
N PHE A 154 -2.91 5.36 -10.90
CA PHE A 154 -3.74 6.56 -11.00
C PHE A 154 -3.41 7.36 -12.27
N ARG A 155 -2.13 7.65 -12.53
CA ARG A 155 -1.68 8.39 -13.72
C ARG A 155 -2.07 7.68 -15.02
N ARG A 156 -1.98 6.35 -15.05
CA ARG A 156 -2.40 5.55 -16.21
C ARG A 156 -3.90 5.66 -16.47
N SER A 157 -4.72 5.56 -15.43
CA SER A 157 -6.16 5.77 -15.55
C SER A 157 -6.48 7.19 -16.00
N LEU A 158 -5.90 8.20 -15.35
CA LEU A 158 -6.09 9.62 -15.67
C LEU A 158 -5.80 9.92 -17.15
N LYS A 159 -4.72 9.36 -17.71
CA LYS A 159 -4.32 9.57 -19.11
C LYS A 159 -5.41 9.15 -20.11
N GLY A 160 -6.14 8.07 -19.82
CA GLY A 160 -7.17 7.50 -20.70
C GLY A 160 -8.52 8.21 -20.67
N ILE A 161 -8.68 9.22 -19.82
CA ILE A 161 -9.98 9.89 -19.60
C ILE A 161 -10.31 10.84 -20.73
N SER A 162 -11.56 10.76 -21.15
CA SER A 162 -12.18 11.61 -22.17
C SER A 162 -13.67 11.83 -21.84
N PRO A 163 -14.37 12.73 -22.55
CA PRO A 163 -15.81 12.94 -22.33
C PRO A 163 -16.66 11.69 -22.54
N GLU A 164 -16.18 10.72 -23.33
CA GLU A 164 -16.84 9.43 -23.54
C GLU A 164 -16.67 8.46 -22.35
N SER A 165 -15.88 8.80 -21.34
CA SER A 165 -15.72 8.01 -20.12
C SER A 165 -17.02 7.95 -19.29
N VAL A 166 -17.95 8.88 -19.51
CA VAL A 166 -19.28 8.93 -18.88
C VAL A 166 -20.36 8.84 -19.97
N SER A 167 -21.42 8.07 -19.71
CA SER A 167 -22.44 7.76 -20.72
C SER A 167 -23.43 8.90 -20.99
N ARG A 168 -23.62 9.80 -20.02
CA ARG A 168 -24.60 10.88 -20.09
C ARG A 168 -23.89 12.23 -20.03
N GLY A 169 -24.20 13.10 -20.99
CA GLY A 169 -23.78 14.50 -20.98
C GLY A 169 -24.60 15.34 -20.00
N GLY A 170 -24.08 16.51 -19.66
CA GLY A 170 -24.61 17.39 -18.60
C GLY A 170 -23.53 17.65 -17.57
N SER A 171 -23.90 18.28 -16.46
CA SER A 171 -23.02 18.49 -15.31
C SER A 171 -23.81 18.40 -14.01
N ARG A 172 -23.57 17.37 -13.21
CA ARG A 172 -24.23 17.12 -11.91
C ARG A 172 -23.22 17.20 -10.78
N LEU A 173 -22.78 18.41 -10.47
CA LEU A 173 -21.68 18.66 -9.55
C LEU A 173 -22.00 18.22 -8.11
N GLY A 174 -23.23 18.43 -7.65
CA GLY A 174 -23.68 18.01 -6.32
C GLY A 174 -23.76 16.49 -6.16
N ASP A 175 -24.17 15.77 -7.20
CA ASP A 175 -24.08 14.30 -7.19
C ASP A 175 -22.63 13.82 -7.17
N ALA A 176 -21.74 14.54 -7.86
CA ALA A 176 -20.31 14.26 -7.84
C ALA A 176 -19.75 14.41 -6.43
N ILE A 177 -20.10 15.50 -5.72
CA ILE A 177 -19.71 15.73 -4.33
C ILE A 177 -20.25 14.63 -3.43
N ARG A 178 -21.51 14.24 -3.57
CA ARG A 178 -22.13 13.18 -2.76
C ARG A 178 -21.40 11.85 -2.93
N ILE A 179 -21.22 11.39 -4.18
CA ILE A 179 -20.56 10.11 -4.46
C ILE A 179 -19.08 10.14 -4.09
N ALA A 180 -18.40 11.27 -4.33
CA ALA A 180 -17.01 11.46 -3.91
C ALA A 180 -16.86 11.39 -2.39
N SER A 181 -17.84 11.91 -1.63
CA SER A 181 -17.85 11.84 -0.17
C SER A 181 -18.00 10.41 0.35
N GLU A 182 -18.76 9.57 -0.33
CA GLU A 182 -18.92 8.14 -0.03
C GLU A 182 -17.66 7.32 -0.39
N GLY A 183 -16.81 7.83 -1.28
CA GLY A 183 -15.61 7.12 -1.79
C GLY A 183 -14.38 7.17 -0.90
N PHE A 184 -14.41 7.91 0.22
CA PHE A 184 -13.33 7.94 1.22
C PHE A 184 -13.32 6.66 2.06
N LEU A 185 -12.13 6.17 2.43
CA LEU A 185 -12.01 4.89 3.15
C LEU A 185 -12.33 5.04 4.64
N THR A 186 -11.96 6.19 5.19
CA THR A 186 -12.06 6.44 6.62
C THR A 186 -13.31 7.28 6.89
N GLN A 187 -14.19 6.85 7.78
CA GLN A 187 -15.40 7.64 8.08
C GLN A 187 -15.16 8.74 9.11
N VAL A 188 -14.11 8.64 9.94
CA VAL A 188 -14.01 9.37 11.23
C VAL A 188 -12.90 10.43 11.28
N ASN A 189 -12.13 10.67 10.22
CA ASN A 189 -10.92 11.52 10.31
C ASN A 189 -11.05 12.86 9.59
N ASP A 190 -10.46 13.90 10.18
CA ASP A 190 -10.40 15.30 9.70
C ASP A 190 -9.39 15.50 8.55
N HIS A 191 -8.86 14.43 7.94
CA HIS A 191 -7.75 14.48 6.97
C HIS A 191 -8.22 14.14 5.55
N LYS A 192 -9.38 14.68 5.17
CA LYS A 192 -10.00 14.45 3.86
C LYS A 192 -10.08 15.75 3.08
N ALA A 193 -9.48 15.75 1.91
CA ALA A 193 -9.61 16.83 0.95
C ALA A 193 -10.32 16.32 -0.29
N MET A 194 -11.27 17.09 -0.79
CA MET A 194 -11.85 16.90 -2.12
C MET A 194 -11.33 18.02 -3.01
N VAL A 195 -10.76 17.68 -4.16
CA VAL A 195 -10.29 18.67 -5.14
C VAL A 195 -11.15 18.54 -6.39
N ILE A 196 -11.98 19.55 -6.64
CA ILE A 196 -12.91 19.58 -7.77
C ILE A 196 -12.31 20.40 -8.90
N LEU A 197 -12.24 19.85 -10.11
CA LEU A 197 -11.77 20.53 -11.32
C LEU A 197 -12.91 20.59 -12.34
N THR A 198 -13.43 21.80 -12.59
CA THR A 198 -14.63 22.03 -13.41
C THR A 198 -14.69 23.47 -13.91
N ASP A 199 -15.56 23.73 -14.88
CA ASP A 199 -15.97 25.08 -15.27
C ASP A 199 -17.15 25.62 -14.45
N GLY A 200 -17.63 24.87 -13.44
CA GLY A 200 -18.63 25.32 -12.48
C GLY A 200 -20.06 25.28 -13.01
N GLU A 201 -20.29 24.78 -14.22
CA GLU A 201 -21.64 24.51 -14.70
C GLU A 201 -22.29 23.41 -13.85
N ASP A 202 -23.55 23.59 -13.46
CA ASP A 202 -24.35 22.59 -12.75
C ASP A 202 -25.79 22.53 -13.30
N GLN A 203 -26.37 21.34 -13.26
CA GLN A 203 -27.73 21.06 -13.70
C GLN A 203 -28.49 20.32 -12.59
N GLU A 204 -29.28 21.09 -11.84
CA GLU A 204 -30.28 20.59 -10.88
C GLU A 204 -29.73 19.63 -9.81
N SER A 205 -28.54 19.91 -9.25
CA SER A 205 -27.93 19.00 -8.26
C SER A 205 -27.55 19.63 -6.91
N GLU A 206 -27.91 20.90 -6.68
CA GLU A 206 -27.74 21.62 -5.40
C GLU A 206 -26.31 21.48 -4.79
N PRO A 207 -25.24 21.82 -5.54
CA PRO A 207 -23.87 21.47 -5.17
C PRO A 207 -23.39 22.10 -3.86
N VAL A 208 -23.85 23.31 -3.54
CA VAL A 208 -23.52 24.00 -2.27
C VAL A 208 -24.09 23.25 -1.06
N GLN A 209 -25.32 22.73 -1.15
CA GLN A 209 -25.93 21.98 -0.06
C GLN A 209 -25.23 20.63 0.13
N MET A 210 -24.84 19.95 -0.96
CA MET A 210 -24.09 18.70 -0.88
C MET A 210 -22.69 18.92 -0.29
N ALA A 211 -22.03 20.02 -0.65
CA ALA A 211 -20.74 20.42 -0.07
C ALA A 211 -20.85 20.65 1.45
N GLN A 212 -21.89 21.37 1.88
CA GLN A 212 -22.14 21.61 3.29
C GLN A 212 -22.33 20.30 4.08
N ARG A 213 -23.10 19.34 3.53
CA ARG A 213 -23.25 18.01 4.14
C ARG A 213 -21.95 17.23 4.18
N ALA A 214 -21.17 17.23 3.10
CA ALA A 214 -19.87 16.57 3.06
C ALA A 214 -18.92 17.10 4.15
N TYR A 215 -18.95 18.40 4.43
CA TYR A 215 -18.17 18.99 5.52
C TYR A 215 -18.73 18.63 6.91
N GLN A 216 -20.04 18.78 7.12
CA GLN A 216 -20.66 18.55 8.44
C GLN A 216 -20.66 17.06 8.85
N ASP A 217 -20.94 16.16 7.91
CA ASP A 217 -21.12 14.74 8.19
C ASP A 217 -19.78 13.97 8.17
N HIS A 218 -18.80 14.46 7.41
CA HIS A 218 -17.57 13.71 7.12
C HIS A 218 -16.26 14.48 7.28
N GLY A 219 -16.30 15.77 7.63
CA GLY A 219 -15.12 16.62 7.80
C GLY A 219 -14.36 16.90 6.50
N ILE A 220 -15.01 16.77 5.34
CA ILE A 220 -14.35 16.88 4.04
C ILE A 220 -14.20 18.35 3.65
N ARG A 221 -12.96 18.83 3.51
CA ARG A 221 -12.66 20.16 2.99
C ARG A 221 -12.63 20.13 1.47
N ILE A 222 -13.35 21.05 0.81
CA ILE A 222 -13.47 21.06 -0.65
C ILE A 222 -12.69 22.22 -1.24
N PHE A 223 -11.71 21.88 -2.08
CA PHE A 223 -10.94 22.80 -2.89
C PHE A 223 -11.48 22.78 -4.31
N THR A 224 -11.80 23.95 -4.86
CA THR A 224 -12.38 24.06 -6.20
C THR A 224 -11.40 24.75 -7.13
N ILE A 225 -11.17 24.16 -8.30
CA ILE A 225 -10.29 24.68 -9.34
C ILE A 225 -11.14 25.01 -10.56
N GLY A 226 -11.32 26.31 -10.78
CA GLY A 226 -12.13 26.82 -11.88
C GLY A 226 -11.34 26.90 -13.18
N LEU A 227 -11.77 26.15 -14.20
CA LEU A 227 -11.16 26.11 -15.53
C LEU A 227 -12.03 26.85 -16.55
N GLY A 228 -11.42 27.80 -17.24
CA GLY A 228 -12.06 28.55 -18.31
C GLY A 228 -12.09 30.06 -18.09
N ASP A 229 -12.56 30.78 -19.11
CA ASP A 229 -12.71 32.23 -19.10
C ASP A 229 -14.07 32.63 -18.49
N MET A 230 -14.03 33.54 -17.49
CA MET A 230 -15.22 34.03 -16.79
C MET A 230 -15.97 35.13 -17.58
N GLU A 231 -15.29 35.85 -18.46
CA GLU A 231 -15.85 37.02 -19.16
C GLU A 231 -16.40 36.64 -20.54
N GLN A 232 -15.54 36.09 -21.40
CA GLN A 232 -15.88 35.81 -22.80
C GLN A 232 -16.37 34.37 -22.97
N GLY A 233 -15.80 33.44 -22.19
CA GLY A 233 -15.99 32.01 -22.39
C GLY A 233 -15.39 31.51 -23.71
N ALA A 234 -15.70 30.26 -24.05
CA ALA A 234 -15.26 29.65 -25.30
C ALA A 234 -16.33 28.76 -25.92
N ARG A 235 -16.20 28.60 -27.24
CA ARG A 235 -17.04 27.68 -28.01
C ARG A 235 -16.58 26.25 -27.81
N ILE A 236 -17.55 25.34 -27.77
CA ILE A 236 -17.29 23.92 -27.59
C ILE A 236 -17.03 23.27 -28.96
N PRO A 237 -15.91 22.56 -29.18
CA PRO A 237 -15.68 21.83 -30.42
C PRO A 237 -16.71 20.70 -30.61
N ALA A 238 -17.20 20.50 -31.84
CA ALA A 238 -18.10 19.39 -32.15
C ALA A 238 -17.37 18.03 -32.15
N ASP A 239 -16.14 18.02 -32.64
CA ASP A 239 -15.24 16.86 -32.71
C ASP A 239 -13.80 17.31 -32.40
N SER A 240 -13.17 16.65 -31.43
CA SER A 240 -11.78 16.91 -31.02
C SER A 240 -10.77 16.72 -32.16
N ARG A 241 -11.12 16.01 -33.24
CA ARG A 241 -10.24 15.74 -34.40
C ARG A 241 -10.47 16.68 -35.59
N ARG A 242 -11.59 17.39 -35.65
CA ARG A 242 -11.92 18.28 -36.77
C ARG A 242 -11.94 19.73 -36.31
N GLN A 243 -10.88 20.44 -36.66
CA GLN A 243 -10.73 21.85 -36.31
C GLN A 243 -11.75 22.71 -37.08
N GLY A 244 -12.51 23.53 -36.36
CA GLY A 244 -13.43 24.52 -36.93
C GLY A 244 -14.92 24.16 -36.92
N ASP A 245 -15.28 22.92 -36.54
CA ASP A 245 -16.67 22.56 -36.29
C ASP A 245 -16.99 22.70 -34.80
N TYR A 246 -18.08 23.40 -34.48
CA TYR A 246 -18.46 23.73 -33.11
C TYR A 246 -19.82 23.12 -32.80
N LEU A 247 -20.02 22.73 -31.55
CA LEU A 247 -21.29 22.19 -31.09
C LEU A 247 -22.39 23.23 -31.32
N GLN A 248 -23.49 22.80 -31.95
CA GLN A 248 -24.65 23.63 -32.20
C GLN A 248 -25.87 23.07 -31.49
N TYR A 249 -26.67 23.95 -30.92
CA TYR A 249 -27.99 23.66 -30.37
C TYR A 249 -28.98 24.62 -31.04
N GLU A 250 -30.04 24.08 -31.65
CA GLU A 250 -31.05 24.87 -32.38
C GLU A 250 -30.47 25.82 -33.46
N GLY A 251 -29.35 25.43 -34.08
CA GLY A 251 -28.67 26.22 -35.12
C GLY A 251 -27.79 27.35 -34.61
N GLN A 252 -27.61 27.49 -33.29
CA GLN A 252 -26.67 28.43 -32.67
C GLN A 252 -25.49 27.69 -32.03
N GLN A 253 -24.30 28.30 -32.09
CA GLN A 253 -23.11 27.74 -31.46
C GLN A 253 -23.19 27.84 -29.94
N VAL A 254 -22.84 26.76 -29.26
CA VAL A 254 -22.85 26.68 -27.80
C VAL A 254 -21.58 27.32 -27.24
N TRP A 255 -21.78 28.21 -26.27
CA TRP A 255 -20.71 28.86 -25.50
C TRP A 255 -20.74 28.35 -24.07
N SER A 256 -19.57 28.03 -23.52
CA SER A 256 -19.40 27.72 -22.11
C SER A 256 -18.54 28.78 -21.43
N ARG A 257 -18.94 29.17 -20.22
CA ARG A 257 -18.25 30.15 -19.36
C ARG A 257 -18.01 29.54 -17.99
N LEU A 258 -16.90 29.93 -17.38
CA LEU A 258 -16.59 29.55 -16.01
C LEU A 258 -17.54 30.25 -15.03
N ASP A 259 -18.30 29.48 -14.25
CA ASP A 259 -19.05 29.99 -13.09
C ASP A 259 -18.19 29.90 -11.81
N GLY A 260 -17.46 30.98 -11.54
CA GLY A 260 -16.66 31.07 -10.32
C GLY A 260 -17.49 31.27 -9.04
N GLN A 261 -18.75 31.70 -9.12
CA GLN A 261 -19.54 32.03 -7.92
C GLN A 261 -19.97 30.76 -7.19
N ILE A 262 -20.45 29.77 -7.93
CA ILE A 262 -20.83 28.46 -7.36
C ILE A 262 -19.61 27.78 -6.73
N LEU A 263 -18.47 27.80 -7.43
CA LEU A 263 -17.22 27.18 -6.94
C LEU A 263 -16.66 27.87 -5.69
N LEU A 264 -16.76 29.19 -5.62
CA LEU A 264 -16.38 29.96 -4.44
C LEU A 264 -17.30 29.66 -3.25
N ALA A 265 -18.62 29.56 -3.49
CA ALA A 265 -19.58 29.20 -2.44
C ALA A 265 -19.27 27.81 -1.85
N ILE A 266 -19.04 26.81 -2.69
CA ILE A 266 -18.65 25.45 -2.25
C ILE A 266 -17.38 25.46 -1.40
N ALA A 267 -16.33 26.16 -1.86
CA ALA A 267 -15.08 26.24 -1.11
C ALA A 267 -15.24 26.96 0.24
N THR A 268 -16.05 28.02 0.27
CA THR A 268 -16.29 28.83 1.49
C THR A 268 -17.07 28.04 2.54
N GLU A 269 -18.09 27.28 2.14
CA GLU A 269 -18.92 26.48 3.06
C GLU A 269 -18.16 25.29 3.71
N THR A 270 -17.00 24.91 3.17
CA THR A 270 -16.26 23.71 3.57
C THR A 270 -14.87 23.99 4.12
N ASP A 271 -14.58 25.25 4.47
CA ASP A 271 -13.26 25.70 4.95
C ASP A 271 -12.12 25.29 4.00
N GLY A 272 -12.41 25.36 2.69
CA GLY A 272 -11.49 25.10 1.59
C GLY A 272 -11.08 26.38 0.87
N ALA A 273 -10.57 26.23 -0.36
CA ALA A 273 -10.14 27.37 -1.18
C ALA A 273 -10.57 27.22 -2.64
N PHE A 274 -10.98 28.34 -3.24
CA PHE A 274 -11.23 28.45 -4.66
C PHE A 274 -9.98 28.96 -5.37
N ILE A 275 -9.49 28.20 -6.34
CA ILE A 275 -8.37 28.55 -7.20
C ILE A 275 -8.90 28.86 -8.60
N PRO A 276 -8.89 30.13 -9.05
CA PRO A 276 -9.18 30.46 -10.43
C PRO A 276 -7.97 30.08 -11.28
N ALA A 277 -8.00 28.87 -11.85
CA ALA A 277 -6.94 28.44 -12.77
C ALA A 277 -6.98 29.25 -14.08
N GLY A 278 -8.18 29.66 -14.53
CA GLY A 278 -8.37 30.56 -15.67
C GLY A 278 -7.47 30.19 -16.86
N THR A 279 -6.74 31.17 -17.39
CA THR A 279 -5.73 30.98 -18.45
C THR A 279 -4.29 31.02 -17.94
N LYS A 280 -4.05 31.15 -16.63
CA LYS A 280 -2.70 31.32 -16.06
C LYS A 280 -2.12 29.98 -15.59
N GLN A 281 -0.80 29.86 -15.69
CA GLN A 281 -0.06 28.72 -15.13
C GLN A 281 0.07 28.92 -13.62
N VAL A 282 -0.84 28.32 -12.86
CA VAL A 282 -0.76 28.24 -11.40
C VAL A 282 0.06 26.99 -11.05
N ASP A 283 1.08 27.13 -10.21
CA ASP A 283 1.81 25.99 -9.65
C ASP A 283 0.92 25.28 -8.64
N MET A 284 0.34 24.15 -9.06
CA MET A 284 -0.58 23.39 -8.22
C MET A 284 0.12 22.64 -7.09
N GLY A 285 1.45 22.47 -7.16
CA GLY A 285 2.25 21.94 -6.06
C GLY A 285 2.32 22.91 -4.89
N ASP A 286 2.40 24.22 -5.17
CA ASP A 286 2.32 25.26 -4.13
C ASP A 286 0.91 25.39 -3.53
N VAL A 287 -0.13 25.23 -4.35
CA VAL A 287 -1.53 25.19 -3.88
C VAL A 287 -1.76 24.00 -2.96
N TYR A 288 -1.24 22.83 -3.34
CA TYR A 288 -1.29 21.63 -2.50
C TYR A 288 -0.61 21.87 -1.15
N ARG A 289 0.64 22.36 -1.16
CA ARG A 289 1.41 22.64 0.06
C ARG A 289 0.81 23.74 0.94
N GLY A 290 0.22 24.76 0.32
CA GLY A 290 -0.31 25.93 1.01
C GLY A 290 -1.68 25.68 1.64
N TYR A 291 -2.54 24.91 0.97
CA TYR A 291 -3.95 24.81 1.34
C TYR A 291 -4.36 23.37 1.68
N VAL A 292 -3.94 22.39 0.88
CA VAL A 292 -4.41 20.99 1.00
C VAL A 292 -3.63 20.20 2.06
N SER A 293 -2.31 20.40 2.19
CA SER A 293 -1.51 19.77 3.25
C SER A 293 -1.59 20.50 4.61
N SER A 294 -2.21 21.68 4.64
CA SER A 294 -2.34 22.50 5.86
C SER A 294 -3.50 22.07 6.77
N VAL A 295 -4.29 21.08 6.32
CA VAL A 295 -5.39 20.50 7.10
C VAL A 295 -4.82 19.97 8.43
N PRO A 296 -5.32 20.45 9.59
CA PRO A 296 -4.71 20.19 10.89
C PRO A 296 -4.55 18.68 11.12
N GLN A 297 -3.30 18.21 11.17
CA GLN A 297 -2.97 16.82 11.51
C GLN A 297 -3.08 16.64 13.03
N THR A 298 -4.29 16.45 13.52
CA THR A 298 -4.51 16.15 14.95
C THR A 298 -4.02 14.73 15.24
N GLU A 299 -2.90 14.65 15.96
CA GLU A 299 -2.33 13.48 16.63
C GLU A 299 -2.27 12.15 15.85
N PHE A 300 -1.08 11.86 15.32
CA PHE A 300 -0.56 10.53 14.95
C PHE A 300 -1.48 9.32 15.22
N GLU A 301 -2.45 9.07 14.35
CA GLU A 301 -3.18 7.82 14.38
C GLU A 301 -2.27 6.69 13.86
N MET A 302 -1.86 5.86 14.79
CA MET A 302 -0.98 4.74 14.55
C MET A 302 -1.78 3.58 13.95
N ALA A 303 -1.61 3.33 12.66
CA ALA A 303 -2.18 2.15 12.03
C ALA A 303 -1.55 0.88 12.63
N THR A 304 -2.40 0.01 13.18
CA THR A 304 -1.97 -1.26 13.75
C THR A 304 -1.83 -2.28 12.64
N ILE A 305 -0.60 -2.50 12.17
CA ILE A 305 -0.29 -3.62 11.29
C ILE A 305 0.08 -4.81 12.17
N ASP A 306 -0.69 -5.90 12.03
CA ASP A 306 -0.38 -7.20 12.65
C ASP A 306 0.89 -7.78 12.02
N GLN A 307 2.04 -7.66 12.69
CA GLN A 307 3.26 -8.36 12.30
C GLN A 307 3.47 -9.59 13.21
N TYR A 308 3.68 -10.75 12.61
CA TYR A 308 4.06 -11.96 13.34
C TYR A 308 5.52 -11.86 13.79
N GLN A 309 5.77 -11.98 15.10
CA GLN A 309 7.13 -11.98 15.61
C GLN A 309 7.88 -13.28 15.25
N PRO A 310 9.11 -13.19 14.72
CA PRO A 310 9.98 -14.35 14.56
C PRO A 310 10.50 -14.79 15.93
N ARG A 311 10.15 -16.02 16.36
CA ARG A 311 10.55 -16.58 17.68
C ARG A 311 11.60 -17.68 17.58
N PHE A 312 12.38 -17.70 16.49
CA PHE A 312 13.46 -18.67 16.29
C PHE A 312 14.52 -18.66 17.41
N GLN A 313 14.66 -17.54 18.13
CA GLN A 313 15.63 -17.36 19.23
C GLN A 313 15.53 -18.44 20.32
N TRP A 314 14.32 -18.85 20.69
CA TRP A 314 14.11 -19.90 21.70
C TRP A 314 14.64 -21.26 21.22
N PHE A 315 14.43 -21.58 19.95
CA PHE A 315 14.91 -22.82 19.34
C PHE A 315 16.44 -22.83 19.19
N VAL A 316 17.03 -21.69 18.81
CA VAL A 316 18.49 -21.53 18.76
C VAL A 316 19.12 -21.65 20.15
N ALA A 317 18.55 -21.00 21.17
CA ALA A 317 19.03 -21.08 22.53
C ALA A 317 19.02 -22.53 23.06
N LEU A 318 17.93 -23.27 22.82
CA LEU A 318 17.81 -24.68 23.22
C LEU A 318 18.84 -25.55 22.49
N ALA A 319 19.05 -25.33 21.19
CA ALA A 319 20.07 -26.05 20.42
C ALA A 319 21.48 -25.80 20.95
N LEU A 320 21.78 -24.55 21.33
CA LEU A 320 23.09 -24.16 21.87
C LEU A 320 23.34 -24.86 23.23
N VAL A 321 22.33 -24.93 24.10
CA VAL A 321 22.40 -25.69 25.35
C VAL A 321 22.67 -27.17 25.11
N CYS A 322 22.00 -27.79 24.13
CA CYS A 322 22.25 -29.18 23.76
C CYS A 322 23.69 -29.41 23.25
N CYS A 323 24.23 -28.50 22.44
CA CYS A 323 25.62 -28.56 21.97
C CYS A 323 26.62 -28.44 23.14
N VAL A 324 26.41 -27.51 24.07
CA VAL A 324 27.28 -27.35 25.24
C VAL A 324 27.21 -28.57 26.16
N ALA A 325 26.01 -29.12 26.40
CA ALA A 325 25.83 -30.33 27.18
C ALA A 325 26.55 -31.54 26.55
N GLN A 326 26.50 -31.65 25.22
CA GLN A 326 27.22 -32.68 24.48
C GLN A 326 28.75 -32.60 24.68
N ILE A 327 29.32 -31.39 24.69
CA ILE A 327 30.75 -31.16 24.96
C ILE A 327 31.11 -31.49 26.42
N GLY A 328 30.23 -31.19 27.37
CA GLY A 328 30.41 -31.53 28.80
C GLY A 328 30.44 -33.04 29.06
N VAL A 329 29.53 -33.79 28.44
CA VAL A 329 29.55 -35.27 28.42
C VAL A 329 30.80 -35.78 27.68
N GLY A 330 31.32 -34.98 26.73
CA GLY A 330 32.63 -35.06 26.08
C GLY A 330 33.81 -35.18 27.04
N ARG A 331 34.02 -34.11 27.80
CA ARG A 331 35.18 -33.88 28.67
C ARG A 331 35.19 -34.76 29.92
N SER A 332 34.03 -35.05 30.49
CA SER A 332 33.90 -35.95 31.64
C SER A 332 34.25 -37.42 31.32
N ALA A 333 34.40 -37.78 30.05
CA ALA A 333 34.96 -39.07 29.65
C ALA A 333 36.50 -39.09 29.69
N VAL A 334 37.15 -37.97 29.37
CA VAL A 334 38.62 -37.84 29.39
C VAL A 334 39.14 -37.77 30.84
N ALA A 335 38.42 -37.07 31.72
CA ALA A 335 38.79 -36.97 33.13
C ALA A 335 38.61 -38.28 33.92
N ALA A 336 37.62 -39.11 33.57
CA ALA A 336 37.37 -40.40 34.23
C ALA A 336 38.24 -41.56 33.69
N GLU A 337 38.93 -41.37 32.56
CA GLU A 337 39.92 -42.32 32.02
C GLU A 337 41.34 -42.04 32.54
N GLN A 338 41.58 -40.92 33.22
CA GLN A 338 42.88 -40.52 33.76
C GLN A 338 43.02 -40.69 35.29
N SER A 339 41.97 -41.17 35.98
CA SER A 339 41.95 -41.50 37.42
C SER A 339 41.93 -43.00 37.64
#